data_AF-A0A967GS68-F1
#
_entry.id   AF-A0A967GS68-F1
#
_cell.length_a   1.000
_cell.length_b   1.000
_cell.length_c   1.000
_cell.angle_alpha   90.00
_cell.angle_beta   90.00
_cell.angle_gamma   90.00
#
_symmetry.space_group_name_H-M   'P 1'
#
loop_
_entity.id
_entity.type
_entity.pdbx_description
1 polymer ?
#
loop_
_entity_poly.entity_id
_entity_poly.type
_entity_poly.pdbx_seq_one_letter_code
_entity_poly.pdbx_strand_id
1 'polypeptide(L)' 'FNNVEAHLGEVDDTKLPAESIDAALMVDAYHEFSHPREMMQSLFRALRPGGRIILLEYRAEDPTVPIKPLHKMTEAQA' A
#
# COMPACT_ATOMS: atom_id res chain seq x y z
N PHE A 1 -18.47 0.56 -17.67
CA PHE A 1 -17.31 0.57 -16.75
C PHE A 1 -16.87 2.01 -16.58
N ASN A 2 -17.32 2.68 -15.53
CA ASN A 2 -17.01 4.09 -15.20
C ASN A 2 -16.61 4.25 -13.72
N ASN A 3 -16.25 3.14 -13.09
CA ASN A 3 -15.98 3.02 -11.65
C ASN A 3 -14.53 2.58 -11.38
N VAL A 4 -13.68 2.61 -12.41
CA VAL A 4 -12.25 2.28 -12.35
C VAL A 4 -11.53 3.28 -13.25
N GLU A 5 -10.51 3.93 -12.70
CA GLU A 5 -9.64 4.86 -13.39
C GLU A 5 -8.18 4.54 -13.02
N ALA A 6 -7.29 4.54 -14.00
CA ALA A 6 -5.86 4.39 -13.76
C ALA A 6 -5.26 5.76 -13.42
N HIS A 7 -4.45 5.81 -12.38
CA HIS A 7 -3.74 7.01 -11.96
C HIS A 7 -2.24 6.71 -11.93
N LEU A 8 -1.44 7.51 -12.63
CA LEU A 8 0.02 7.36 -12.64
C LEU A 8 0.62 8.19 -11.51
N GLY A 9 1.24 7.50 -10.55
CA GLY A 9 2.09 8.12 -9.54
C GLY A 9 3.56 8.14 -9.96
N GLU A 10 4.41 8.48 -9.00
CA GLU A 10 5.87 8.41 -9.07
C GLU A 10 6.38 7.32 -8.10
N VAL A 11 7.70 7.05 -8.14
CA VAL A 11 8.34 6.02 -7.30
C VAL A 11 8.15 6.23 -5.79
N ASP A 12 7.86 7.47 -5.37
CA ASP A 12 7.77 7.92 -3.99
C ASP A 12 6.51 8.75 -3.68
N ASP A 13 5.59 8.90 -4.65
CA ASP A 13 4.42 9.78 -4.51
C ASP A 13 3.22 9.29 -5.34
N THR A 14 2.07 9.08 -4.70
CA THR A 14 0.83 8.68 -5.37
C THR A 14 0.30 9.71 -6.37
N LYS A 15 0.68 10.99 -6.23
CA LYS A 15 0.13 12.14 -7.00
C LYS A 15 -1.39 12.34 -6.86
N LEU A 16 -2.03 11.65 -5.92
CA LEU A 16 -3.43 11.87 -5.61
C LEU A 16 -3.62 13.24 -4.93
N PRO A 17 -4.75 13.93 -5.21
CA PRO A 17 -5.11 15.12 -4.46
C PRO A 17 -5.27 14.81 -2.96
N ALA A 18 -5.00 15.80 -2.11
CA ALA A 18 -5.22 15.66 -0.67
C ALA A 18 -6.70 15.36 -0.38
N GLU A 19 -6.95 14.52 0.64
CA GLU A 19 -8.30 14.18 1.12
C GLU A 19 -9.27 13.67 0.01
N SER A 20 -8.72 12.98 -0.99
CA SER A 20 -9.46 12.50 -2.15
C SER A 20 -9.97 11.06 -2.02
N ILE A 21 -9.37 10.25 -1.16
CA ILE A 21 -9.72 8.83 -0.99
C ILE A 21 -10.18 8.51 0.43
N ASP A 22 -11.14 7.59 0.53
CA ASP A 22 -11.62 7.07 1.82
C ASP A 22 -10.78 5.87 2.29
N ALA A 23 -10.20 5.12 1.35
CA ALA A 23 -9.35 3.97 1.66
C ALA A 23 -8.29 3.74 0.59
N ALA A 24 -7.15 3.19 1.01
CA ALA A 24 -6.12 2.62 0.15
C ALA A 24 -5.96 1.13 0.47
N LEU A 25 -6.19 0.28 -0.53
CA LEU A 25 -5.97 -1.16 -0.45
C LEU A 25 -4.72 -1.52 -1.24
N MET A 26 -3.74 -2.13 -0.57
CA MET A 26 -2.55 -2.70 -1.20
C MET A 26 -2.59 -4.21 -0.98
N VAL A 27 -2.42 -4.96 -2.07
CA VAL A 27 -2.45 -6.43 -2.07
C VAL A 27 -1.11 -6.91 -2.58
N ASP A 28 -0.31 -7.53 -1.70
CA ASP A 28 1.00 -8.10 -2.01
C ASP A 28 1.91 -7.11 -2.75
N ALA A 29 1.99 -5.87 -2.26
CA ALA A 29 2.60 -4.75 -2.99
C ALA A 29 3.43 -3.81 -2.12
N TYR A 30 3.18 -3.73 -0.81
CA TYR A 30 3.88 -2.78 0.05
C TYR A 30 5.40 -3.05 0.09
N HIS A 31 5.77 -4.34 0.13
CA HIS A 31 7.16 -4.78 0.16
C HIS A 31 7.93 -4.48 -1.14
N GLU A 32 7.25 -4.11 -2.22
CA GLU A 32 7.86 -3.76 -3.51
C GLU A 32 8.26 -2.28 -3.60
N PHE A 33 7.86 -1.42 -2.64
CA PHE A 33 8.21 -0.01 -2.67
C PHE A 33 9.70 0.21 -2.41
N SER A 34 10.36 0.93 -3.32
CA SER A 34 11.74 1.41 -3.11
C SER A 34 11.82 2.55 -2.08
N HIS A 35 10.73 3.31 -1.91
CA HIS A 35 10.59 4.44 -0.99
C HIS A 35 9.31 4.28 -0.14
N PRO A 36 9.23 3.26 0.73
CA PRO A 36 7.98 2.91 1.41
C PRO A 36 7.51 4.02 2.36
N ARG A 37 8.43 4.73 3.00
CA ARG A 37 8.10 5.84 3.91
C ARG A 37 7.45 7.01 3.17
N GLU A 38 8.04 7.42 2.07
CA GLU A 38 7.58 8.53 1.22
C GLU A 38 6.21 8.19 0.59
N MET A 39 6.07 6.97 0.07
CA MET A 39 4.80 6.47 -0.45
C MET A 39 3.71 6.50 0.61
N MET A 40 4.00 6.03 1.84
CA MET A 40 3.03 6.08 2.95
C MET A 40 2.68 7.50 3.38
N GLN A 41 3.65 8.43 3.35
CA GLN A 41 3.36 9.84 3.58
C GLN A 41 2.46 10.43 2.49
N SER A 42 2.65 10.04 1.23
CA SER A 42 1.77 10.45 0.13
C SER A 42 0.35 9.89 0.29
N LEU A 43 0.22 8.60 0.59
CA LEU A 43 -1.07 7.96 0.88
C LEU A 43 -1.79 8.62 2.06
N PHE A 44 -1.07 8.92 3.14
CA PHE A 44 -1.64 9.60 4.30
C PHE A 44 -2.22 10.98 3.96
N ARG A 45 -1.55 11.76 3.09
CA ARG A 45 -2.08 13.04 2.60
C ARG A 45 -3.33 12.86 1.73
N ALA A 46 -3.37 11.81 0.92
CA ALA A 46 -4.50 11.53 0.04
C ALA A 46 -5.75 11.07 0.80
N LEU A 47 -5.58 10.49 2.00
CA LEU A 47 -6.70 10.05 2.82
C LEU A 47 -7.49 11.22 3.43
N ARG A 48 -8.82 11.07 3.42
CA ARG A 48 -9.71 11.91 4.23
C ARG A 48 -9.54 11.63 5.72
N PRO A 49 -9.91 12.57 6.61
CA PRO A 49 -10.00 12.29 8.04
C PRO A 49 -10.84 11.02 8.33
N GLY A 50 -10.26 10.05 9.02
CA GLY A 50 -10.90 8.76 9.30
C GLY A 50 -10.74 7.69 8.21
N GLY A 51 -10.08 8.03 7.10
CA GLY A 51 -9.74 7.09 6.04
C GLY A 51 -8.74 6.02 6.50
N ARG A 52 -8.61 4.93 5.72
CA ARG A 52 -7.84 3.74 6.14
C ARG A 52 -6.84 3.29 5.09
N ILE A 53 -5.68 2.85 5.54
CA ILE A 53 -4.75 2.05 4.75
C ILE A 53 -4.95 0.59 5.15
N ILE A 54 -5.04 -0.29 4.16
CA ILE A 54 -5.26 -1.72 4.34
C ILE A 54 -4.15 -2.45 3.58
N LEU A 55 -3.28 -3.11 4.33
CA LEU A 55 -2.23 -3.98 3.80
C LEU A 55 -2.74 -5.42 3.81
N LEU A 56 -2.81 -6.04 2.64
CA LEU A 56 -3.10 -7.46 2.47
C LEU A 56 -1.83 -8.15 1.98
N GLU A 57 -1.00 -8.56 2.93
CA GLU A 57 0.35 -9.10 2.71
C GLU A 57 0.45 -10.53 3.25
N TYR A 58 1.35 -11.35 2.69
CA TYR A 58 1.64 -12.67 3.23
C TYR A 58 2.46 -12.56 4.51
N ARG A 59 2.07 -13.33 5.53
CA ARG A 59 2.77 -13.37 6.81
C ARG A 59 4.11 -14.07 6.68
N ALA A 60 5.18 -13.38 7.09
CA ALA A 60 6.51 -13.96 7.19
C ALA A 60 6.59 -15.03 8.29
N GLU A 61 5.70 -14.96 9.28
CA GLU A 61 5.58 -15.91 10.39
C GLU A 61 5.07 -17.29 9.96
N ASP A 62 4.43 -17.40 8.78
CA ASP A 62 3.94 -18.67 8.26
C ASP A 62 4.91 -19.24 7.21
N PRO A 63 5.72 -20.25 7.58
CA PRO A 63 6.67 -20.87 6.65
C PRO A 63 5.97 -21.73 5.59
N THR A 64 4.68 -22.07 5.76
CA THR A 64 3.94 -22.95 4.84
C THR A 64 3.40 -22.23 3.61
N VAL A 65 3.32 -20.89 3.65
CA VAL A 65 2.90 -20.10 2.49
C VAL A 65 3.92 -20.27 1.35
N PRO A 66 3.52 -20.79 0.17
CA PRO A 66 4.43 -21.18 -0.91
C PRO A 66 4.83 -20.00 -1.81
N ILE A 67 5.41 -18.95 -1.23
CA ILE A 67 5.94 -17.78 -1.94
C ILE A 67 7.36 -17.47 -1.42
N LYS A 68 8.15 -16.75 -2.22
CA LYS A 68 9.50 -16.34 -1.85
C LYS A 68 9.48 -15.51 -0.56
N PRO A 69 10.43 -15.72 0.37
CA PRO A 69 10.48 -14.97 1.62
C PRO A 69 10.53 -13.44 1.47
N LEU A 70 11.10 -12.92 0.37
CA LEU A 70 11.15 -11.48 0.08
C LEU A 70 9.75 -10.86 -0.14
N HIS A 71 8.75 -11.68 -0.51
CA HIS A 71 7.36 -11.27 -0.74
C HIS A 71 6.48 -11.56 0.49
N LYS A 72 7.09 -11.61 1.68
CA LYS A 72 6.40 -11.81 2.95
C LYS A 72 6.78 -10.68 3.90
N MET A 73 5.85 -10.28 4.75
CA MET A 73 6.05 -9.27 5.77
C MET A 73 5.71 -9.82 7.15
N THR A 74 6.51 -9.46 8.15
CA THR A 74 6.16 -9.66 9.55
C THR A 74 5.12 -8.63 9.97
N GLU A 75 4.33 -8.94 11.00
CA GLU A 75 3.39 -7.96 11.58
C GLU A 75 4.10 -6.69 12.06
N ALA A 76 5.34 -6.80 12.54
CA ALA A 76 6.13 -5.66 12.98
C ALA A 76 6.63 -4.74 11.85
N GLN A 77 6.60 -5.21 10.60
CA GLN A 77 6.95 -4.41 9.41
C GLN A 77 5.74 -3.67 8.82
N ALA A 78 4.52 -3.98 9.27
CA ALA A 78 3.27 -3.41 8.79
C ALA A 78 2.89 -2.08 9.48
#